data_AF-A0A3B9AR62-F1
#
_entry.id   AF-A0A3B9AR62-F1
#
_cell.length_a   1.000
_cell.length_b   1.000
_cell.length_c   1.000
_cell.angle_alpha   90.00
_cell.angle_beta   90.00
_cell.angle_gamma   90.00
#
_symmetry.space_group_name_H-M   'P 1'
#
loop_
_entity.id
_entity.type
_entity.pdbx_description
1 polymer ?
#
loop_
_entity_poly.entity_id
_entity_poly.type
_entity_poly.pdbx_seq_one_letter_code
_entity_poly.pdbx_strand_id
1 'polypeptide(L)'
;MNKAARIFYHVYLMLTLFGMVVGVLYFLLMRNDFLTQYPDMEAYYPQYVAAAALTGLGAIGSLRNQRWGVWAMILGMVGAFGIELITGVPWYQMARIPISMAALLLLMRWNKLI
;
A
#
# COMPACT_ATOMS: atom_id res chain seq x y z
N MET A 1 -22.98 -13.65 0.80
CA MET A 1 -21.51 -13.48 0.92
C MET A 1 -20.93 -14.72 1.55
N ASN A 2 -19.83 -15.27 1.04
CA ASN A 2 -19.17 -16.42 1.67
C ASN A 2 -18.39 -15.93 2.91
N LYS A 3 -18.61 -16.56 4.07
CA LYS A 3 -17.99 -16.17 5.36
C LYS A 3 -16.46 -16.17 5.28
N ALA A 4 -15.89 -17.12 4.55
CA ALA A 4 -14.44 -17.24 4.35
C ALA A 4 -13.85 -16.03 3.60
N ALA A 5 -14.47 -15.60 2.49
CA ALA A 5 -14.00 -14.48 1.67
C ALA A 5 -13.96 -13.15 2.45
N ARG A 6 -14.94 -12.94 3.33
CA ARG A 6 -14.96 -11.78 4.23
C ARG A 6 -13.80 -11.80 5.22
N ILE A 7 -13.49 -12.96 5.80
CA ILE A 7 -12.38 -13.13 6.73
C ILE A 7 -11.05 -12.86 6.02
N PHE A 8 -10.82 -13.47 4.86
CA PHE A 8 -9.60 -13.24 4.07
C PHE A 8 -9.40 -11.76 3.72
N TYR A 9 -10.47 -11.06 3.36
CA TYR A 9 -10.41 -9.62 3.09
C TYR A 9 -10.04 -8.79 4.32
N HIS A 10 -10.64 -9.08 5.47
CA HIS A 10 -10.30 -8.36 6.70
C HIS A 10 -8.86 -8.64 7.14
N VAL A 11 -8.41 -9.89 7.04
CA VAL A 11 -7.02 -10.27 7.33
C VAL A 11 -6.05 -9.55 6.40
N TYR A 12 -6.35 -9.50 5.10
CA TYR A 12 -5.55 -8.77 4.12
C TYR A 12 -5.46 -7.27 4.45
N LEU A 13 -6.58 -6.64 4.81
CA LEU A 13 -6.60 -5.22 5.18
C LEU A 13 -5.81 -4.97 6.47
N MET A 14 -5.92 -5.85 7.47
CA MET A 14 -5.16 -5.75 8.71
C MET A 14 -3.65 -5.91 8.48
N LEU A 15 -3.25 -6.87 7.62
CA LEU A 15 -1.85 -7.03 7.22
C LEU A 15 -1.33 -5.81 6.45
N THR A 16 -2.17 -5.24 5.57
CA THR A 16 -1.81 -4.02 4.84
C THR A 16 -1.62 -2.84 5.79
N LEU A 17 -2.51 -2.67 6.77
CA LEU A 17 -2.37 -1.63 7.79
C LEU A 17 -1.12 -1.82 8.64
N PHE A 18 -0.88 -3.05 9.09
CA PHE A 18 0.33 -3.37 9.84
C PHE A 18 1.59 -3.01 9.04
N GLY A 19 1.66 -3.46 7.78
CA GLY A 19 2.78 -3.13 6.89
C GLY A 19 2.94 -1.63 6.65
N MET A 20 1.85 -0.89 6.46
CA MET A 20 1.90 0.56 6.27
C MET A 20 2.35 1.30 7.52
N VAL A 21 1.87 0.90 8.70
CA VAL A 21 2.30 1.50 9.98
C VAL A 21 3.80 1.26 10.20
N VAL A 22 4.26 0.01 10.03
CA VAL A 22 5.68 -0.32 10.17
C VAL A 22 6.53 0.42 9.14
N GLY A 23 6.10 0.47 7.87
CA GLY A 23 6.81 1.17 6.81
C GLY A 23 6.91 2.67 7.05
N VAL A 24 5.80 3.33 7.43
CA VAL A 24 5.80 4.76 7.75
C VAL A 24 6.66 5.05 8.97
N LEU A 25 6.59 4.23 10.02
CA LEU A 25 7.46 4.38 11.19
C LEU A 25 8.93 4.21 10.82
N TYR A 26 9.26 3.23 9.98
CA TYR A 26 10.61 3.05 9.46
C TYR A 26 11.09 4.28 8.69
N PHE A 27 10.29 4.84 7.80
CA PHE A 27 10.65 6.07 7.08
C PHE A 27 10.85 7.25 8.05
N LEU A 28 9.95 7.44 9.00
CA LEU A 28 10.02 8.56 9.95
C LEU A 28 11.22 8.46 10.91
N LEU A 29 11.53 7.26 11.41
CA LEU A 29 12.55 7.04 12.43
C LEU A 29 13.93 6.78 11.83
N MET A 30 14.01 6.15 10.66
CA MET A 30 15.25 5.74 9.98
C MET A 30 15.39 6.42 8.61
N ARG A 31 14.89 7.65 8.48
CA ARG A 31 14.94 8.44 7.24
C ARG A 31 16.34 8.46 6.62
N ASN A 32 17.36 8.74 7.43
CA ASN A 32 18.73 8.87 6.93
C ASN A 32 19.27 7.53 6.42
N ASP A 33 18.99 6.43 7.10
CA ASP A 33 19.39 5.09 6.65
C ASP A 33 18.67 4.72 5.35
N PHE A 34 17.38 5.04 5.25
CA PHE A 34 16.58 4.80 4.05
C PHE A 34 17.10 5.62 2.85
N LEU A 35 17.36 6.91 3.03
CA LEU A 35 17.90 7.77 1.97
C LEU A 35 19.35 7.41 1.61
N THR A 36 20.11 6.81 2.52
CA THR A 36 21.44 6.28 2.19
C THR A 36 21.33 5.05 1.27
N GLN A 37 20.28 4.23 1.42
CA GLN A 37 20.02 3.08 0.56
C GLN A 37 19.37 3.47 -0.78
N TYR A 38 18.56 4.53 -0.79
CA TYR A 38 17.84 5.05 -1.94
C TYR A 38 18.04 6.56 -2.08
N PRO A 39 19.23 7.02 -2.49
CA PRO A 39 19.54 8.46 -2.57
C PRO A 39 18.62 9.18 -3.56
N ASP A 40 18.26 8.52 -4.66
CA ASP A 40 17.37 9.08 -5.69
C ASP A 40 15.92 9.28 -5.19
N MET A 41 15.54 8.70 -4.04
CA MET A 41 14.23 8.92 -3.42
C MET A 41 14.15 10.22 -2.62
N GLU A 42 15.25 10.93 -2.36
CA GLU A 42 15.21 12.12 -1.49
C GLU A 42 14.21 13.17 -1.99
N ALA A 43 14.18 13.42 -3.31
CA ALA A 43 13.27 14.37 -3.94
C ALA A 43 11.79 13.91 -3.92
N TYR A 44 11.56 12.60 -3.81
CA TYR A 44 10.22 11.97 -3.85
C TYR A 44 9.76 11.45 -2.49
N TYR A 45 10.58 11.59 -1.45
CA TYR A 45 10.34 11.11 -0.11
C TYR A 45 8.99 11.56 0.46
N PRO A 46 8.59 12.86 0.39
CA PRO A 46 7.29 13.26 0.93
C PRO A 46 6.11 12.67 0.15
N GLN A 47 6.23 12.52 -1.17
CA GLN A 47 5.21 11.89 -2.01
C GLN A 47 5.11 10.39 -1.71
N TYR A 48 6.23 9.74 -1.43
CA TYR A 48 6.28 8.32 -1.10
C TYR A 48 5.65 8.04 0.27
N VAL A 49 5.95 8.86 1.27
CA VAL A 49 5.28 8.81 2.59
C VAL A 49 3.78 9.13 2.46
N ALA A 50 3.41 10.11 1.64
CA ALA A 50 2.00 10.43 1.38
C ALA A 50 1.27 9.27 0.71
N ALA A 51 1.90 8.56 -0.24
CA ALA A 51 1.34 7.38 -0.89
C ALA A 51 1.13 6.22 0.09
N ALA A 52 2.10 5.99 1.00
CA ALA A 52 1.97 5.01 2.07
C ALA A 52 0.83 5.38 3.05
N ALA A 53 0.76 6.64 3.48
CA ALA A 53 -0.30 7.14 4.35
C ALA A 53 -1.69 7.02 3.68
N LEU A 54 -1.80 7.35 2.40
CA LEU A 54 -3.04 7.19 1.62
C LEU A 54 -3.48 5.73 1.55
N THR A 55 -2.53 4.81 1.36
CA THR A 55 -2.83 3.38 1.36
C THR A 55 -3.32 2.90 2.73
N GLY A 56 -2.67 3.36 3.81
CA GLY A 56 -3.11 3.10 5.18
C GLY A 56 -4.53 3.62 5.45
N LEU A 57 -4.79 4.89 5.14
CA LEU A 57 -6.12 5.50 5.28
C LEU A 57 -7.19 4.76 4.46
N GLY A 58 -6.83 4.34 3.24
CA GLY A 58 -7.69 3.54 2.40
C GLY A 58 -8.06 2.20 3.02
N ALA A 59 -7.10 1.52 3.65
CA ALA A 59 -7.34 0.26 4.35
C ALA A 59 -8.26 0.45 5.57
N ILE A 60 -8.10 1.54 6.34
CA ILE A 60 -9.02 1.91 7.44
C ILE A 60 -10.42 2.15 6.89
N GLY A 61 -10.56 2.97 5.84
CA GLY A 61 -11.84 3.24 5.20
C GLY A 61 -12.51 1.96 4.72
N SER A 62 -11.74 1.05 4.12
CA SER A 62 -12.25 -0.23 3.66
C SER A 62 -12.67 -1.16 4.80
N LEU A 63 -11.97 -1.19 5.94
CA LEU A 63 -12.41 -1.95 7.12
C LEU A 63 -13.72 -1.42 7.68
N ARG A 64 -13.99 -0.12 7.52
CA ARG A 64 -15.26 0.52 7.87
C ARG A 64 -16.34 0.36 6.79
N ASN A 65 -16.13 -0.55 5.82
CA ASN A 65 -17.00 -0.77 4.66
C ASN A 65 -17.25 0.48 3.79
N GLN A 66 -16.32 1.44 3.79
CA GLN A 66 -16.43 2.64 2.97
C GLN A 66 -15.82 2.38 1.59
N ARG A 67 -16.62 2.54 0.54
CA ARG A 67 -16.21 2.25 -0.85
C ARG A 67 -15.03 3.08 -1.33
N TRP A 68 -14.89 4.32 -0.86
CA TRP A 68 -13.77 5.18 -1.21
C TRP A 68 -12.42 4.65 -0.67
N GLY A 69 -12.44 3.87 0.42
CA GLY A 69 -11.23 3.34 1.04
C GLY A 69 -10.43 2.47 0.08
N VAL A 70 -11.11 1.67 -0.73
CA VAL A 70 -10.42 0.81 -1.70
C VAL A 70 -9.78 1.62 -2.83
N TRP A 71 -10.45 2.66 -3.32
CA TRP A 71 -9.88 3.55 -4.31
C TRP A 71 -8.67 4.32 -3.77
N ALA A 72 -8.72 4.75 -2.50
CA ALA A 72 -7.57 5.35 -1.83
C ALA A 72 -6.38 4.37 -1.74
N MET A 73 -6.63 3.08 -1.45
CA MET A 73 -5.58 2.06 -1.47
C MET A 73 -4.94 1.91 -2.85
N ILE A 74 -5.76 1.82 -3.90
CA ILE A 74 -5.26 1.68 -5.28
C ILE A 74 -4.42 2.91 -5.66
N LEU A 75 -4.91 4.12 -5.37
CA LEU A 75 -4.18 5.36 -5.67
C LEU A 75 -2.84 5.44 -4.91
N GLY A 76 -2.83 5.06 -3.64
CA GLY A 76 -1.60 5.02 -2.84
C GLY A 76 -0.59 4.00 -3.36
N MET A 77 -1.04 2.80 -3.73
CA MET A 77 -0.19 1.77 -4.34
C MET A 77 0.36 2.22 -5.70
N VAL A 78 -0.47 2.82 -6.56
CA VAL A 78 -0.02 3.34 -7.87
C VAL A 78 0.98 4.47 -7.71
N GLY A 79 0.74 5.40 -6.76
CA GLY A 79 1.68 6.48 -6.47
C GLY A 79 3.03 5.96 -5.98
N ALA A 80 3.03 5.02 -5.05
CA ALA A 80 4.25 4.38 -4.56
C ALA A 80 5.00 3.65 -5.69
N PHE A 81 4.29 2.88 -6.52
CA PHE A 81 4.88 2.16 -7.64
C PHE A 81 5.50 3.09 -8.68
N GLY A 82 4.84 4.21 -9.00
CA GLY A 82 5.37 5.22 -9.90
C GLY A 82 6.66 5.85 -9.38
N ILE A 83 6.73 6.13 -8.07
CA ILE A 83 7.95 6.66 -7.44
C ILE A 83 9.07 5.62 -7.47
N GLU A 84 8.79 4.37 -7.09
CA GLU A 84 9.79 3.30 -7.14
C GLU A 84 10.33 3.08 -8.57
N LEU A 85 9.47 3.19 -9.60
CA LEU A 85 9.88 3.14 -11.01
C LEU A 85 10.81 4.28 -11.41
N ILE A 86 10.47 5.53 -11.04
CA ILE A 86 11.26 6.72 -11.41
C ILE A 86 12.61 6.72 -10.69
N THR A 87 12.66 6.21 -9.46
CA THR A 87 13.85 6.19 -8.60
C THR A 87 14.71 4.95 -8.80
N GLY A 88 14.37 4.09 -9.77
CA GLY A 88 15.23 2.98 -10.19
C GLY A 88 15.34 1.84 -9.18
N VAL A 89 14.35 1.67 -8.29
CA VAL A 89 14.33 0.56 -7.34
C VAL A 89 14.41 -0.77 -8.10
N PRO A 90 15.10 -1.81 -7.60
CA PRO A 90 15.18 -3.07 -8.30
C PRO A 90 13.81 -3.75 -8.51
N TRP A 91 13.56 -4.31 -9.69
CA TRP A 91 12.27 -4.90 -10.07
C TRP A 91 11.72 -5.93 -9.08
N TYR A 92 12.59 -6.78 -8.52
CA TYR A 92 12.20 -7.81 -7.55
C TYR A 92 11.64 -7.21 -6.25
N GLN A 93 12.04 -5.99 -5.91
CA GLN A 93 11.49 -5.25 -4.78
C GLN A 93 10.17 -4.56 -5.15
N MET A 94 10.12 -3.95 -6.35
CA MET A 94 8.95 -3.21 -6.84
C MET A 94 7.74 -4.11 -7.10
N ALA A 95 7.96 -5.35 -7.55
CA ALA A 95 6.92 -6.30 -7.90
C ALA A 95 5.92 -6.58 -6.76
N ARG A 96 6.30 -6.32 -5.50
CA ARG A 96 5.40 -6.42 -4.34
C ARG A 96 4.15 -5.56 -4.49
N ILE A 97 4.25 -4.39 -5.12
CA ILE A 97 3.13 -3.44 -5.24
C ILE A 97 2.05 -3.96 -6.22
N PRO A 98 2.37 -4.29 -7.48
CA PRO A 98 1.37 -4.82 -8.41
C PRO A 98 0.82 -6.17 -7.94
N ILE A 99 1.63 -7.02 -7.28
CA ILE A 99 1.13 -8.28 -6.69
C ILE A 99 0.09 -7.99 -5.59
N SER A 100 0.39 -7.05 -4.68
CA SER A 100 -0.53 -6.66 -3.62
C SER A 100 -1.81 -6.05 -4.19
N MET A 101 -1.70 -5.19 -5.18
CA MET A 101 -2.84 -4.57 -5.86
C MET A 101 -3.72 -5.61 -6.58
N ALA A 102 -3.12 -6.59 -7.25
CA ALA A 102 -3.86 -7.70 -7.87
C ALA A 102 -4.60 -8.54 -6.81
N ALA A 103 -3.97 -8.83 -5.68
CA ALA A 103 -4.61 -9.53 -4.56
C ALA A 103 -5.82 -8.74 -4.02
N LEU A 104 -5.69 -7.42 -3.87
CA LEU A 104 -6.79 -6.54 -3.46
C LEU A 104 -7.96 -6.63 -4.44
N LEU A 105 -7.70 -6.49 -5.75
CA LEU A 105 -8.74 -6.56 -6.79
C LEU A 105 -9.44 -7.92 -6.84
N LEU A 106 -8.69 -9.02 -6.68
CA LEU A 106 -9.25 -10.36 -6.60
C LEU A 106 -10.17 -10.51 -5.38
N LEU A 107 -9.74 -10.00 -4.21
CA LEU A 107 -10.56 -10.04 -3.00
C LEU A 107 -11.82 -9.16 -3.11
N MET A 108 -11.72 -8.00 -3.76
CA MET A 108 -12.89 -7.15 -4.05
C MET A 108 -13.91 -7.87 -4.93
N ARG A 109 -13.43 -8.47 -6.04
CA ARG A 109 -14.27 -9.24 -6.97
C ARG A 109 -14.93 -10.42 -6.25
N TRP A 110 -14.16 -11.12 -5.42
CA TRP A 110 -14.68 -12.27 -4.66
C TRP A 110 -15.73 -11.84 -3.61
N ASN A 111 -15.60 -10.63 -3.04
CA ASN A 111 -16.58 -10.06 -2.11
C ASN A 111 -17.76 -9.36 -2.79
N LYS A 112 -17.85 -9.36 -4.13
CA LYS A 112 -18.89 -8.66 -4.90
C LYS A 112 -18.94 -7.15 -4.57
N LEU A 113 -17.78 -6.55 -4.30
CA LEU A 113 -17.63 -5.11 -4.16
C LEU A 113 -17.48 -4.41 -5.53
N ILE A 114 -17.21 -5.22 -6.57
CA ILE A 114 -17.25 -4.92 -8.01
C ILE A 114 -18.09 -6.02 -8.66
#